data_AF-A0A925LGY8-F1
#
_entry.id   AF-A0A925LGY8-F1
#
_cell.length_a   1.000
_cell.length_b   1.000
_cell.length_c   1.000
_cell.angle_alpha   90.00
_cell.angle_beta   90.00
_cell.angle_gamma   90.00
#
_symmetry.space_group_name_H-M   'P 1'
#
loop_
_entity.id
_entity.type
_entity.pdbx_description
1 polymer ?
#
loop_
_entity_poly.entity_id
_entity_poly.type
_entity_poly.pdbx_seq_one_letter_code
_entity_poly.pdbx_strand_id
1 'polypeptide(L)'
;MEEIILEAIERNVKTARLENEFVAGVLYGDSIVKATSVMFNRIALRKVLSVHGANAKVWIKYNESKKYGYIKEVQRHAVTRDISHIDVQIVSKDHEIKMAIPITYLGEEELKSRQLQLQVYKSSISV
;
A
#
# COMPACT_ATOMS: atom_id res chain seq x y z
N MET A 1 1.16 2.79 12.93
CA MET A 1 0.26 2.72 11.76
C MET A 1 -0.71 1.58 12.02
N GLU A 2 -2.01 1.83 12.01
CA GLU A 2 -3.00 0.76 12.12
C GLU A 2 -2.90 -0.15 10.89
N GLU A 3 -2.82 -1.46 11.12
CA GLU A 3 -2.78 -2.43 10.03
C GLU A 3 -4.20 -2.67 9.51
N ILE A 4 -4.51 -2.12 8.36
CA ILE A 4 -5.77 -2.34 7.68
C ILE A 4 -5.64 -3.60 6.84
N ILE A 5 -6.36 -4.65 7.22
CA ILE A 5 -6.37 -5.92 6.50
C ILE A 5 -7.69 -6.05 5.74
N LEU A 6 -7.60 -6.19 4.42
CA LEU A 6 -8.71 -6.54 3.54
C LEU A 6 -8.55 -7.99 3.09
N GLU A 7 -9.59 -8.80 3.32
CA GLU A 7 -9.64 -10.17 2.83
C GLU A 7 -10.09 -10.17 1.36
N ALA A 8 -9.30 -10.85 0.52
CA ALA A 8 -9.56 -11.03 -0.90
C ALA A 8 -9.87 -12.50 -1.17
N ILE A 9 -10.98 -12.74 -1.88
CA ILE A 9 -11.43 -14.08 -2.28
C ILE A 9 -11.28 -14.20 -3.80
N GLU A 10 -10.88 -15.37 -4.29
CA GLU A 10 -10.78 -15.62 -5.74
C GLU A 10 -12.14 -15.52 -6.44
N ARG A 11 -12.15 -14.92 -7.63
CA ARG A 11 -13.36 -14.78 -8.43
C ARG A 11 -13.74 -16.09 -9.13
N ASN A 12 -14.84 -16.70 -8.70
CA ASN A 12 -15.47 -17.88 -9.31
C ASN A 12 -16.91 -17.55 -9.74
N VAL A 13 -17.52 -18.36 -10.61
CA VAL A 13 -18.89 -18.22 -11.15
C VAL A 13 -19.94 -18.09 -10.04
N LYS A 14 -19.76 -18.77 -8.89
CA LYS A 14 -20.66 -18.65 -7.74
C LYS A 14 -20.49 -17.34 -6.99
N THR A 15 -19.25 -16.92 -6.73
CA THR A 15 -18.95 -15.66 -6.04
C THR A 15 -19.27 -14.45 -6.91
N ALA A 16 -19.20 -14.58 -8.24
CA ALA A 16 -19.51 -13.50 -9.18
C ALA A 16 -20.99 -13.11 -9.17
N ARG A 17 -21.89 -13.95 -8.65
CA ARG A 17 -23.31 -13.64 -8.50
C ARG A 17 -23.64 -12.88 -7.21
N LEU A 18 -22.67 -12.72 -6.30
CA LEU A 18 -22.83 -12.05 -5.01
C LEU A 18 -22.42 -10.56 -5.09
N GLU A 19 -22.82 -9.86 -6.16
CA GLU A 19 -22.47 -8.44 -6.37
C GLU A 19 -23.04 -7.51 -5.29
N ASN A 20 -24.06 -7.94 -4.55
CA ASN A 20 -24.63 -7.15 -3.46
C ASN A 20 -23.70 -7.09 -2.22
N GLU A 21 -23.00 -8.18 -1.92
CA GLU A 21 -22.16 -8.31 -0.72
C GLU A 21 -20.66 -8.07 -1.00
N PHE A 22 -20.23 -8.33 -2.24
CA PHE A 22 -18.85 -8.24 -2.66
C PHE A 22 -18.63 -7.21 -3.77
N VAL A 23 -17.44 -6.63 -3.78
CA VAL A 23 -16.95 -5.71 -4.82
C VAL A 23 -15.85 -6.42 -5.58
N ALA A 24 -15.96 -6.45 -6.91
CA ALA A 24 -14.93 -7.00 -7.76
C ALA A 24 -13.66 -6.14 -7.70
N GLY A 25 -12.50 -6.78 -7.81
CA GLY A 25 -11.26 -6.05 -7.98
C GLY A 25 -10.17 -6.86 -8.66
N VAL A 26 -9.10 -6.18 -9.01
CA VAL A 26 -7.93 -6.80 -9.62
C VAL A 26 -6.70 -6.49 -8.77
N LEU A 27 -5.93 -7.55 -8.50
CA LEU A 27 -4.61 -7.46 -7.89
C LEU A 27 -3.53 -7.58 -8.97
N TYR A 28 -2.63 -6.63 -9.06
CA TYR A 28 -1.49 -6.65 -9.99
C TYR A 28 -0.28 -5.93 -9.39
N GLY A 29 0.91 -6.07 -9.98
CA GLY A 29 2.13 -5.40 -9.52
C GLY A 29 3.31 -6.36 -9.31
N ASP A 30 4.34 -5.90 -8.61
CA ASP A 30 5.68 -6.50 -8.64
C ASP A 30 5.74 -7.94 -8.11
N SER A 31 4.93 -8.26 -7.10
CA SER A 31 4.88 -9.59 -6.48
C SER A 31 3.77 -10.49 -7.06
N ILE A 32 3.19 -10.10 -8.22
CA ILE A 32 2.11 -10.81 -8.89
C ILE A 32 2.48 -11.00 -10.37
N VAL A 33 2.83 -12.24 -10.74
CA VAL A 33 3.21 -12.62 -12.11
C VAL A 33 2.04 -12.46 -13.09
N LYS A 34 0.80 -12.61 -12.63
CA LYS A 34 -0.41 -12.47 -13.46
C LYS A 34 -1.50 -11.73 -12.70
N ALA A 35 -2.05 -10.68 -13.31
CA ALA A 35 -3.17 -9.94 -12.74
C ALA A 35 -4.30 -10.89 -12.32
N THR A 36 -4.62 -10.88 -11.03
CA THR A 36 -5.53 -11.84 -10.40
C THR A 36 -6.85 -11.14 -10.09
N SER A 37 -7.95 -11.69 -10.59
CA SER A 37 -9.29 -11.18 -10.29
C SER A 37 -9.77 -11.70 -8.94
N VAL A 38 -10.11 -10.78 -8.04
CA VAL A 38 -10.52 -11.08 -6.66
C VAL A 38 -11.82 -10.36 -6.32
N MET A 39 -12.36 -10.66 -5.14
CA MET A 39 -13.50 -10.00 -4.55
C MET A 39 -13.22 -9.57 -3.12
N PHE A 40 -13.73 -8.40 -2.76
CA PHE A 40 -13.61 -7.80 -1.44
C PHE A 40 -14.98 -7.63 -0.81
N ASN A 41 -15.07 -7.79 0.51
CA ASN A 41 -16.31 -7.49 1.22
C ASN A 41 -16.64 -5.98 1.10
N ARG A 42 -17.87 -5.67 0.66
CA ARG A 42 -18.32 -4.29 0.39
C ARG A 42 -18.28 -3.40 1.64
N ILE A 43 -18.68 -3.93 2.80
CA ILE A 43 -18.75 -3.17 4.06
C ILE A 43 -17.34 -2.85 4.56
N ALA A 44 -16.46 -3.85 4.57
CA ALA A 44 -15.06 -3.66 4.96
C ALA A 44 -14.36 -2.64 4.07
N LEU A 45 -14.50 -2.78 2.75
CA LEU A 45 -13.89 -1.87 1.77
C LEU A 45 -14.41 -0.43 1.93
N ARG A 46 -15.72 -0.24 2.13
CA ARG A 46 -16.30 1.08 2.39
C ARG A 46 -15.71 1.74 3.64
N LYS A 47 -15.55 0.97 4.72
CA LYS A 47 -14.96 1.47 5.96
C LYS A 47 -13.54 1.97 5.72
N VAL A 48 -12.71 1.17 5.05
CA VAL A 48 -11.33 1.55 4.71
C VAL A 48 -11.28 2.82 3.87
N LEU A 49 -12.07 2.90 2.79
CA LEU A 49 -12.09 4.06 1.90
C LEU A 49 -12.65 5.33 2.58
N SER A 50 -13.55 5.19 3.54
CA SER A 50 -14.11 6.32 4.29
C SER A 50 -13.08 6.98 5.22
N VAL A 51 -12.16 6.19 5.77
CA VAL A 51 -11.13 6.67 6.71
C VAL A 51 -9.86 7.11 5.98
N HIS A 52 -9.43 6.37 4.96
CA HIS A 52 -8.12 6.57 4.32
C HIS A 52 -8.17 7.13 2.90
N GLY A 53 -9.37 7.34 2.36
CA GLY A 53 -9.57 7.87 1.01
C GLY A 53 -9.29 6.86 -0.11
N ALA A 54 -9.33 7.35 -1.35
CA ALA A 54 -9.24 6.50 -2.55
C ALA A 54 -7.85 5.86 -2.80
N ASN A 55 -6.78 6.43 -2.24
CA ASN A 55 -5.40 5.94 -2.39
C ASN A 55 -4.90 5.21 -1.13
N ALA A 56 -5.80 4.54 -0.41
CA ALA A 56 -5.48 3.89 0.85
C ALA A 56 -4.39 2.82 0.69
N LYS A 57 -3.43 2.81 1.62
CA LYS A 57 -2.42 1.75 1.76
C LYS A 57 -3.03 0.63 2.59
N VAL A 58 -3.02 -0.60 2.06
CA VAL A 58 -3.79 -1.72 2.61
C VAL A 58 -2.97 -3.00 2.57
N TRP A 59 -3.17 -3.85 3.57
CA TRP A 59 -2.73 -5.24 3.53
C TRP A 59 -3.84 -6.10 2.95
N ILE A 60 -3.53 -6.86 1.90
CA ILE A 60 -4.45 -7.78 1.25
C ILE A 60 -4.12 -9.20 1.70
N LYS A 61 -5.09 -9.90 2.30
CA LYS A 61 -4.98 -11.32 2.63
C LYS A 61 -5.62 -12.14 1.50
N TYR A 62 -4.82 -12.93 0.78
CA TYR A 62 -5.24 -13.73 -0.36
C TYR A 62 -4.58 -15.13 -0.32
N ASN A 63 -5.38 -16.21 -0.39
CA ASN A 63 -4.93 -17.61 -0.34
C ASN A 63 -3.86 -17.86 0.74
N GLU A 64 -4.14 -17.45 1.99
CA GLU A 64 -3.28 -17.55 3.18
C GLU A 64 -2.04 -16.63 3.21
N SER A 65 -1.71 -15.95 2.11
CA SER A 65 -0.64 -14.96 2.06
C SER A 65 -1.14 -13.55 2.36
N LYS A 66 -0.37 -12.77 3.14
CA LYS A 66 -0.63 -11.35 3.39
C LYS A 66 0.32 -10.52 2.53
N LYS A 67 -0.21 -9.76 1.57
CA LYS A 67 0.55 -8.91 0.66
C LYS A 67 0.28 -7.44 0.95
N TYR A 68 1.26 -6.57 0.75
CA TYR A 68 1.09 -5.14 0.95
C TYR A 68 0.82 -4.45 -0.39
N GLY A 69 -0.05 -3.47 -0.39
CA GLY A 69 -0.41 -2.74 -1.60
C GLY A 69 -1.07 -1.41 -1.31
N TYR A 70 -1.47 -0.74 -2.38
CA TYR A 70 -2.29 0.44 -2.29
C TYR A 70 -3.40 0.39 -3.34
N ILE A 71 -4.53 0.99 -2.99
CA ILE A 71 -5.64 1.15 -3.93
C ILE A 71 -5.21 2.19 -4.97
N LYS A 72 -5.12 1.76 -6.22
CA LYS A 72 -4.74 2.61 -7.35
C LYS A 72 -5.94 3.35 -7.91
N GLU A 73 -7.07 2.65 -8.01
CA GLU A 73 -8.30 3.18 -8.57
C GLU A 73 -9.53 2.61 -7.85
N VAL A 74 -10.56 3.45 -7.72
CA VAL A 74 -11.88 3.08 -7.21
C VAL A 74 -12.92 3.50 -8.23
N GLN A 75 -13.52 2.53 -8.90
CA GLN A 75 -14.61 2.78 -9.83
C GLN A 75 -15.95 2.78 -9.10
N ARG A 76 -16.78 3.74 -9.48
CA ARG A 76 -18.10 3.94 -8.89
C ARG A 76 -19.16 3.94 -9.97
N HIS A 77 -20.32 3.40 -9.62
CA HIS A 77 -21.51 3.49 -10.45
C HIS A 77 -21.92 4.96 -10.61
N ALA A 78 -22.10 5.42 -11.85
CA ALA A 78 -22.32 6.84 -12.16
C ALA A 78 -23.55 7.45 -11.44
N VAL A 79 -24.61 6.65 -11.27
CA VAL A 79 -25.86 7.07 -10.63
C VAL A 79 -25.84 6.85 -9.11
N THR A 80 -25.71 5.61 -8.64
CA THR A 80 -25.80 5.29 -7.19
C THR A 80 -24.54 5.68 -6.40
N ARG A 81 -23.41 5.96 -7.07
CA ARG A 81 -22.07 6.19 -6.47
C ARG A 81 -21.54 5.02 -5.65
N ASP A 82 -22.17 3.84 -5.76
CA ASP A 82 -21.69 2.61 -5.17
C ASP A 82 -20.39 2.17 -5.82
N ILE A 83 -19.51 1.53 -5.04
CA ILE A 83 -18.24 1.01 -5.55
C ILE A 83 -18.55 -0.23 -6.39
N SER A 84 -18.15 -0.20 -7.66
CA SER A 84 -18.36 -1.28 -8.63
C SER A 84 -17.10 -2.10 -8.84
N HIS A 85 -15.93 -1.46 -8.85
CA HIS A 85 -14.64 -2.13 -9.05
C HIS A 85 -13.52 -1.42 -8.30
N ILE A 86 -12.49 -2.16 -7.88
CA ILE A 86 -11.26 -1.57 -7.36
C ILE A 86 -10.01 -2.19 -8.00
N ASP A 87 -9.01 -1.35 -8.15
CA ASP A 87 -7.71 -1.74 -8.66
C ASP A 87 -6.70 -1.60 -7.53
N VAL A 88 -6.05 -2.69 -7.16
CA VAL A 88 -5.07 -2.71 -6.08
C VAL A 88 -3.72 -3.09 -6.65
N GLN A 89 -2.78 -2.18 -6.52
CA GLN A 89 -1.39 -2.44 -6.89
C GLN A 89 -0.66 -3.01 -5.68
N ILE A 90 -0.28 -4.28 -5.78
CA ILE A 90 0.58 -4.94 -4.82
C ILE A 90 2.02 -4.50 -5.07
N VAL A 91 2.68 -4.12 -3.99
CA VAL A 91 4.09 -3.76 -3.98
C VAL A 91 4.82 -4.74 -3.09
N SER A 92 6.00 -5.19 -3.51
CA SER A 92 6.80 -6.09 -2.69
C SER A 92 7.27 -5.35 -1.44
N LYS A 93 6.81 -5.78 -0.27
CA LYS A 93 7.35 -5.32 1.02
C LYS A 93 8.58 -6.13 1.45
N ASP A 94 8.80 -7.28 0.79
CA ASP A 94 9.92 -8.22 1.01
C ASP A 94 11.13 -7.93 0.12
N HIS A 95 11.18 -6.77 -0.55
CA HIS A 95 12.44 -6.23 -1.03
C HIS A 95 13.22 -5.72 0.20
N GLU A 96 14.53 -6.00 0.29
CA GLU A 96 15.40 -5.36 1.28
C GLU A 96 15.11 -3.86 1.26
N ILE A 97 14.52 -3.35 2.34
CA ILE A 97 14.17 -1.94 2.45
C ILE A 97 15.50 -1.21 2.61
N LYS A 98 16.06 -0.67 1.52
CA LYS A 98 17.20 0.25 1.58
C LYS A 98 16.78 1.50 2.34
N MET A 99 17.07 1.57 3.63
CA MET A 99 16.79 2.72 4.47
C MET A 99 17.98 3.66 4.48
N ALA A 100 17.74 4.94 4.20
CA ALA A 100 18.75 5.99 4.38
C ALA A 100 18.76 6.42 5.86
N ILE A 101 19.74 5.95 6.61
CA ILE A 101 19.96 6.32 8.01
C ILE A 101 20.78 7.62 8.05
N PRO A 102 20.27 8.72 8.64
CA PRO A 102 20.99 9.99 8.69
C PRO A 102 22.20 9.92 9.64
N ILE A 103 23.31 10.52 9.25
CA ILE A 103 24.49 10.70 10.12
C ILE A 103 24.36 12.03 10.84
N THR A 104 24.43 12.00 12.18
CA THR A 104 24.47 13.21 13.00
C THR A 104 25.90 13.52 13.38
N TYR A 105 26.35 14.75 13.10
CA TYR A 105 27.69 15.23 13.45
C TYR A 105 27.61 16.06 14.73
N LEU A 106 28.37 15.68 15.76
CA LEU A 106 28.45 16.39 17.03
C LEU A 106 29.78 17.15 17.11
N GLY A 107 29.80 18.30 17.79
CA GLY A 107 31.02 19.10 17.99
C GLY A 107 31.38 20.07 16.87
N GLU A 108 30.42 20.43 16.01
CA GLU A 108 30.63 21.46 14.97
C GLU A 108 31.02 22.84 15.54
N GLU A 109 30.63 23.11 16.78
CA GLU A 109 30.92 24.35 17.50
C GLU A 109 32.44 24.54 17.73
N GLU A 110 33.16 23.47 18.05
CA GLU A 110 34.62 23.51 18.25
C GLU A 110 35.35 23.86 16.94
N LEU A 111 34.84 23.37 15.79
CA LEU A 111 35.38 23.73 14.48
C LEU A 111 35.16 25.21 14.17
N LYS A 112 33.96 25.72 14.43
CA LYS A 112 33.63 27.14 14.25
C LYS A 112 34.52 28.06 15.09
N SER A 113 34.85 27.65 16.32
CA SER A 113 35.75 28.41 17.19
C SER A 113 37.15 28.62 16.57
N ARG A 114 37.56 27.71 15.68
CA ARG A 114 38.85 27.73 14.96
C ARG A 114 38.73 28.25 13.54
N GLN A 115 37.59 28.84 13.17
CA GLN A 115 37.28 29.29 11.80
C GLN A 115 37.35 28.15 10.76
N LEU A 116 37.10 26.91 11.20
CA LEU A 116 37.03 25.74 10.34
C LEU A 116 35.57 25.36 10.06
N GLN A 117 35.34 24.72 8.92
CA GLN A 117 34.02 24.26 8.51
C GLN A 117 34.00 22.75 8.31
N LEU A 118 32.89 22.12 8.70
CA LEU A 118 32.63 20.72 8.40
C LEU A 118 32.11 20.60 6.97
N GLN A 119 32.88 19.95 6.09
CA GLN A 119 32.42 19.60 4.75
C GLN A 119 31.89 18.16 4.74
N VAL A 120 30.58 18.01 4.63
CA VAL A 120 29.92 16.70 4.63
C VAL A 120 29.84 16.15 3.21
N TYR A 121 30.59 15.07 2.94
CA TYR A 121 30.54 14.34 1.66
C TYR A 121 29.47 13.24 1.63
N LYS A 122 28.99 12.79 2.80
CA LYS A 122 27.96 11.75 2.91
C LYS A 122 27.12 11.96 4.17
N SER A 123 25.87 12.39 4.01
CA SER A 123 24.95 12.71 5.12
C SER A 123 24.04 11.56 5.54
N SER A 124 24.06 10.43 4.82
CA SER A 124 23.27 9.24 5.13
C SER A 124 23.92 7.94 4.66
N ILE A 125 23.60 6.83 5.33
CA ILE A 125 24.02 5.46 4.96
C ILE A 125 22.78 4.69 4.50
N SER A 126 22.86 4.08 3.31
CA SER A 126 21.85 3.10 2.86
C SER A 126 22.16 1.73 3.45
N VAL A 127 21.21 1.17 4.20
CA VAL A 127 21.23 -0.23 4.69
C VAL A 127 20.04 -0.94 4.10
#